data_AF-A0A812I9R2-F1
#
_entry.id   AF-A0A812I9R2-F1
#
_cell.length_a   1.000
_cell.length_b   1.000
_cell.length_c   1.000
_cell.angle_alpha   90.00
_cell.angle_beta   90.00
_cell.angle_gamma   90.00
#
_symmetry.space_group_name_H-M   'P 1'
#
loop_
_entity.id
_entity.type
_entity.pdbx_description
1 polymer ?
#
loop_
_entity_poly.entity_id
_entity_poly.type
_entity_poly.pdbx_seq_one_letter_code
_entity_poly.pdbx_strand_id
1 'polypeptide(L)'
;MDEAATEVACATSRSCSAKSPGRGYIAEAKACSNREARNIARKTTANYLLSISEDASFVSHACASLNVHDWPLLANLRAGAWYVPSQSVDASCYFKSMDGHRNQWDFSLGRLNLHVAHMAANSSSGGVVLVDCTGNRKKTFPDSLSKTVPIWSAVLQSVVAPDMDACSAVDAFLHLRTAQAERPDIQKLLPEWVDKLRKVLPETEASELADALKGRSLRPFWVCPSDDLLQLKEELDALRAKHVVILCISASKVVAGSTSYIQGAGDDEEAWARQLGLSPARFWQHADVLLEAARSKPQEVDAVIQALLEVDGKDGTTQDEAPQMDQLVRGLVGLVLHWRHRTCHKRFRIRSSAESLGPRRRCAQLWRRRAS
;
A
#
# COMPACT_ATOMS: atom_id res chain seq x y z
N MET A 1 -36.50 -66.49 -0.36
CA MET A 1 -36.99 -65.83 -1.59
C MET A 1 -36.10 -64.62 -1.74
N ASP A 2 -34.96 -64.86 -2.38
CA ASP A 2 -33.83 -63.95 -2.55
C ASP A 2 -33.58 -63.71 -4.05
N GLU A 3 -33.16 -62.48 -4.31
CA GLU A 3 -32.19 -61.99 -5.30
C GLU A 3 -32.22 -62.33 -6.82
N ALA A 4 -32.14 -61.22 -7.58
CA ALA A 4 -31.19 -60.91 -8.67
C ALA A 4 -31.58 -61.06 -10.17
N ALA A 5 -31.28 -59.95 -10.88
CA ALA A 5 -30.87 -59.75 -12.29
C ALA A 5 -31.92 -60.04 -13.41
N THR A 6 -32.00 -59.34 -14.55
CA THR A 6 -30.96 -58.77 -15.44
C THR A 6 -31.53 -57.74 -16.45
N GLU A 7 -30.65 -56.88 -16.95
CA GLU A 7 -30.70 -55.83 -17.99
C GLU A 7 -31.45 -56.11 -19.32
N VAL A 8 -31.87 -55.05 -20.04
CA VAL A 8 -31.26 -54.52 -21.30
C VAL A 8 -32.01 -53.23 -21.72
N ALA A 9 -31.30 -52.10 -21.86
CA ALA A 9 -31.67 -51.05 -22.83
C ALA A 9 -30.50 -50.09 -23.16
N CYS A 10 -30.24 -49.98 -24.45
CA CYS A 10 -29.25 -49.21 -25.18
C CYS A 10 -29.45 -47.68 -25.09
N ALA A 11 -28.37 -46.90 -24.90
CA ALA A 11 -28.28 -45.50 -25.39
C ALA A 11 -26.84 -44.94 -25.37
N THR A 12 -26.23 -44.92 -26.56
CA THR A 12 -25.38 -43.85 -27.14
C THR A 12 -24.36 -43.10 -26.26
N SER A 13 -23.09 -43.41 -26.53
CA SER A 13 -21.92 -42.61 -26.19
C SER A 13 -21.96 -41.23 -26.87
N ARG A 14 -21.95 -40.15 -26.07
CA ARG A 14 -21.57 -38.81 -26.54
C ARG A 14 -20.18 -38.48 -26.00
N SER A 15 -19.19 -38.53 -26.88
CA SER A 15 -17.86 -37.99 -26.63
C SER A 15 -17.93 -36.46 -26.54
N CYS A 16 -17.68 -35.90 -25.36
CA CYS A 16 -17.39 -34.48 -25.23
C CYS A 16 -15.99 -34.20 -25.79
N SER A 17 -15.93 -33.82 -27.07
CA SER A 17 -14.73 -33.28 -27.70
C SER A 17 -14.40 -31.92 -27.05
N ALA A 18 -13.31 -31.89 -26.28
CA ALA A 18 -12.69 -30.65 -25.83
C ALA A 18 -12.19 -29.88 -27.06
N LYS A 19 -12.90 -28.81 -27.44
CA LYS A 19 -12.45 -27.90 -28.49
C LYS A 19 -11.13 -27.26 -28.05
N SER A 20 -10.04 -27.63 -28.72
CA SER A 20 -8.74 -26.98 -28.60
C SER A 20 -8.90 -25.47 -28.79
N PRO A 21 -8.30 -24.62 -27.94
CA PRO A 21 -8.39 -23.17 -28.10
C PRO A 21 -7.88 -22.79 -29.50
N GLY A 22 -8.73 -22.08 -30.26
CA GLY A 22 -8.44 -21.71 -31.64
C GLY A 22 -7.12 -20.94 -31.77
N ARG A 23 -6.39 -21.13 -32.87
CA ARG A 23 -5.12 -20.45 -33.17
C ARG A 23 -5.16 -18.93 -32.96
N GLY A 24 -6.31 -18.29 -33.19
CA GLY A 24 -6.52 -16.86 -32.95
C GLY A 24 -6.39 -16.47 -31.47
N TYR A 25 -6.98 -17.25 -30.56
CA TYR A 25 -6.94 -16.99 -29.11
C TYR A 25 -5.52 -17.13 -28.55
N ILE A 26 -4.76 -18.11 -29.05
CA ILE A 26 -3.36 -18.32 -28.68
C ILE A 26 -2.46 -17.18 -29.22
N ALA A 27 -2.74 -16.68 -30.43
CA ALA A 27 -1.98 -15.57 -31.02
C ALA A 27 -2.25 -14.24 -30.31
N GLU A 28 -3.51 -13.95 -29.95
CA GLU A 28 -3.89 -12.76 -29.18
C GLU A 28 -3.32 -12.78 -27.77
N ALA A 29 -3.37 -13.93 -27.07
CA ALA A 29 -2.76 -14.10 -25.76
C ALA A 29 -1.23 -13.91 -25.80
N LYS A 30 -0.56 -14.44 -26.84
CA LYS A 30 0.89 -14.24 -27.05
C LYS A 30 1.24 -12.80 -27.41
N ALA A 31 0.42 -12.12 -28.21
CA ALA A 31 0.61 -10.72 -28.55
C ALA A 31 0.41 -9.80 -27.34
N CYS A 32 -0.58 -10.09 -26.49
CA CYS A 32 -0.81 -9.40 -25.22
C CYS A 32 0.40 -9.58 -24.29
N SER A 33 0.86 -10.82 -24.09
CA SER A 33 2.04 -11.14 -23.27
C SER A 33 3.32 -10.45 -23.78
N ASN A 34 3.55 -10.42 -25.09
CA ASN A 34 4.69 -9.72 -25.69
C ASN A 34 4.61 -8.20 -25.54
N ARG A 35 3.41 -7.61 -25.59
CA ARG A 35 3.21 -6.18 -25.35
C ARG A 35 3.45 -5.83 -23.88
N GLU A 36 3.04 -6.71 -22.97
CA GLU A 36 3.28 -6.57 -21.53
C GLU A 36 4.76 -6.68 -21.18
N ALA A 37 5.49 -7.66 -21.73
CA ALA A 37 6.93 -7.79 -21.54
C ALA A 37 7.69 -6.54 -22.03
N ARG A 38 7.28 -5.97 -23.18
CA ARG A 38 7.85 -4.70 -23.67
C ARG A 38 7.52 -3.51 -22.80
N ASN A 39 6.34 -3.48 -22.17
CA ASN A 39 5.96 -2.39 -21.27
C ASN A 39 6.69 -2.49 -19.92
N ILE A 40 6.94 -3.70 -19.42
CA ILE A 40 7.77 -3.93 -18.23
C ILE A 40 9.22 -3.52 -18.50
N ALA A 41 9.78 -3.90 -19.66
CA ALA A 41 11.12 -3.50 -20.09
C ALA A 41 11.29 -1.98 -20.32
N ARG A 42 10.20 -1.21 -20.33
CA ARG A 42 10.21 0.26 -20.47
C ARG A 42 10.07 1.01 -19.15
N LYS A 43 9.84 0.31 -18.04
CA LYS A 43 9.71 0.94 -16.72
C LYS A 43 11.10 1.34 -16.24
N THR A 44 11.25 2.61 -15.89
CA THR A 44 12.48 3.17 -15.35
C THR A 44 12.37 3.30 -13.83
N THR A 45 13.49 3.42 -13.14
CA THR A 45 13.54 3.76 -11.71
C THR A 45 12.73 5.01 -11.41
N ALA A 46 12.77 6.03 -12.28
CA ALA A 46 11.93 7.22 -12.16
C ALA A 46 10.43 6.90 -12.05
N ASN A 47 9.93 5.96 -12.86
CA ASN A 47 8.52 5.54 -12.79
C ASN A 47 8.18 4.89 -11.43
N TYR A 48 9.09 4.09 -10.86
CA TYR A 48 8.89 3.50 -9.54
C TYR A 48 8.83 4.58 -8.45
N LEU A 49 9.81 5.49 -8.41
CA LEU A 49 9.86 6.57 -7.41
C LEU A 49 8.61 7.48 -7.48
N LEU A 50 8.18 7.85 -8.69
CA LEU A 50 6.99 8.67 -8.87
C LEU A 50 5.71 7.93 -8.48
N SER A 51 5.61 6.63 -8.77
CA SER A 51 4.45 5.82 -8.37
C SER A 51 4.38 5.67 -6.85
N ILE A 52 5.52 5.47 -6.19
CA ILE A 52 5.61 5.41 -4.72
C ILE A 52 5.19 6.74 -4.10
N SER A 53 5.66 7.86 -4.64
CA SER A 53 5.28 9.20 -4.16
C SER A 53 3.79 9.49 -4.35
N GLU A 54 3.20 9.08 -5.48
CA GLU A 54 1.77 9.21 -5.73
C GLU A 54 0.95 8.38 -4.71
N ASP A 55 1.31 7.11 -4.52
CA ASP A 55 0.63 6.21 -3.59
C ASP A 55 0.78 6.65 -2.12
N ALA A 56 1.95 7.15 -1.71
CA ALA A 56 2.18 7.70 -0.37
C ALA A 56 1.37 8.98 -0.12
N SER A 57 1.19 9.81 -1.16
CA SER A 57 0.31 10.99 -1.11
C SER A 57 -1.13 10.56 -0.88
N PHE A 58 -1.57 9.47 -1.51
CA PHE A 58 -2.89 8.89 -1.24
C PHE A 58 -3.03 8.40 0.20
N VAL A 59 -2.04 7.68 0.76
CA VAL A 59 -2.08 7.23 2.17
C VAL A 59 -2.27 8.42 3.11
N SER A 60 -1.50 9.50 2.90
CA SER A 60 -1.62 10.73 3.69
C SER A 60 -2.99 11.39 3.55
N HIS A 61 -3.51 11.45 2.31
CA HIS A 61 -4.84 11.97 2.03
C HIS A 61 -5.95 11.14 2.67
N ALA A 62 -5.85 9.81 2.62
CA ALA A 62 -6.81 8.91 3.25
C ALA A 62 -6.84 9.10 4.77
N CYS A 63 -5.68 9.20 5.43
CA CYS A 63 -5.61 9.44 6.87
C CYS A 63 -6.24 10.78 7.27
N ALA A 64 -6.01 11.82 6.47
CA ALA A 64 -6.62 13.14 6.69
C ALA A 64 -8.13 13.12 6.47
N SER A 65 -8.60 12.55 5.36
CA SER A 65 -10.03 12.50 4.99
C SER A 65 -10.86 11.66 5.97
N LEU A 66 -10.29 10.58 6.49
CA LEU A 66 -10.93 9.70 7.48
C LEU A 66 -10.78 10.22 8.92
N ASN A 67 -10.06 11.32 9.13
CA ASN A 67 -9.78 11.91 10.44
C ASN A 67 -9.14 10.92 11.43
N VAL A 68 -8.08 10.25 10.98
CA VAL A 68 -7.30 9.25 11.75
C VAL A 68 -5.82 9.62 11.86
N HIS A 69 -5.49 10.90 11.77
CA HIS A 69 -4.12 11.41 11.85
C HIS A 69 -3.47 11.22 13.25
N ASP A 70 -4.29 10.98 14.27
CA ASP A 70 -3.90 10.66 15.64
C ASP A 70 -3.72 9.15 15.88
N TRP A 71 -4.05 8.31 14.90
CA TRP A 71 -3.90 6.86 15.02
C TRP A 71 -2.47 6.46 14.70
N PRO A 72 -1.91 5.46 15.41
CA PRO A 72 -0.59 4.98 15.07
C PRO A 72 -0.56 4.46 13.63
N LEU A 73 0.44 4.91 12.86
CA LEU A 73 0.65 4.58 11.46
C LEU A 73 1.75 3.54 11.33
N LEU A 74 1.36 2.34 10.91
CA LEU A 74 2.23 1.18 10.82
C LEU A 74 2.43 0.76 9.37
N ALA A 75 3.69 0.52 9.02
CA ALA A 75 4.06 -0.09 7.75
C ALA A 75 4.12 -1.61 7.88
N ASN A 76 3.39 -2.34 7.03
CA ASN A 76 3.62 -3.76 6.85
C ASN A 76 4.94 -3.95 6.09
N LEU A 77 5.92 -4.60 6.71
CA LEU A 77 7.25 -4.78 6.14
C LEU A 77 7.18 -5.57 4.82
N ARG A 78 8.14 -5.29 3.93
CA ARG A 78 8.15 -5.51 2.48
C ARG A 78 7.62 -4.28 1.74
N ALA A 79 6.33 -4.24 1.38
CA ALA A 79 5.84 -3.21 0.48
C ALA A 79 5.39 -1.93 1.22
N GLY A 80 4.69 -2.06 2.36
CA GLY A 80 4.14 -0.94 3.12
C GLY A 80 5.14 0.15 3.50
N ALA A 81 6.39 -0.23 3.80
CA ALA A 81 7.45 0.70 4.20
C ALA A 81 7.79 1.75 3.13
N TRP A 82 7.52 1.47 1.85
CA TRP A 82 7.74 2.42 0.76
C TRP A 82 6.72 3.57 0.76
N TYR A 83 5.54 3.38 1.37
CA TYR A 83 4.42 4.30 1.27
C TYR A 83 4.19 5.17 2.51
N VAL A 84 4.98 4.93 3.56
CA VAL A 84 4.94 5.69 4.82
C VAL A 84 6.28 6.40 5.00
N PRO A 85 6.31 7.75 5.03
CA PRO A 85 7.52 8.50 5.30
C PRO A 85 8.16 8.09 6.64
N SER A 86 9.48 7.98 6.70
CA SER A 86 10.19 7.47 7.89
C SER A 86 10.00 8.32 9.16
N GLN A 87 9.64 9.60 9.02
CA GLN A 87 9.34 10.48 10.16
C GLN A 87 7.90 10.33 10.67
N SER A 88 7.05 9.62 9.93
CA SER A 88 5.62 9.48 10.21
C SER A 88 5.24 8.05 10.63
N VAL A 89 6.19 7.11 10.63
CA VAL A 89 5.93 5.71 11.02
C VAL A 89 6.11 5.54 12.53
N ASP A 90 5.08 5.04 13.21
CA ASP A 90 5.13 4.79 14.65
C ASP A 90 5.77 3.43 14.96
N ALA A 91 5.47 2.43 14.13
CA ALA A 91 6.02 1.08 14.25
C ALA A 91 5.93 0.34 12.91
N SER A 92 6.58 -0.83 12.85
CA SER A 92 6.41 -1.75 11.72
C SER A 92 5.75 -3.04 12.18
N CYS A 93 5.09 -3.72 11.24
CA CYS A 93 4.50 -5.04 11.46
C CYS A 93 4.84 -5.98 10.31
N TYR A 94 4.54 -7.27 10.47
CA TYR A 94 4.83 -8.25 9.43
C TYR A 94 3.70 -9.28 9.31
N PHE A 95 2.69 -8.92 8.52
CA PHE A 95 1.63 -9.80 8.04
C PHE A 95 2.02 -10.36 6.68
N LYS A 96 2.30 -11.66 6.62
CA LYS A 96 2.70 -12.32 5.37
C LYS A 96 1.48 -12.60 4.49
N SER A 97 1.57 -12.25 3.21
CA SER A 97 0.52 -12.51 2.22
C SER A 97 0.28 -14.00 1.96
N MET A 98 1.32 -14.83 2.04
CA MET A 98 1.22 -16.28 1.81
C MET A 98 0.28 -16.97 2.79
N ASP A 99 0.21 -16.47 4.03
CA ASP A 99 -0.66 -17.00 5.09
C ASP A 99 -2.16 -16.74 4.76
N GLY A 100 -2.45 -15.91 3.75
CA GLY A 100 -3.79 -15.65 3.22
C GLY A 100 -4.05 -16.28 1.86
N HIS A 101 -3.15 -17.10 1.31
CA HIS A 101 -3.36 -17.72 0.02
C HIS A 101 -4.51 -18.74 0.05
N ARG A 102 -5.30 -18.76 -1.03
CA ARG A 102 -6.43 -19.68 -1.14
C ARG A 102 -5.97 -21.13 -1.01
N ASN A 103 -6.66 -21.91 -0.16
CA ASN A 103 -6.32 -23.29 0.19
C ASN A 103 -4.98 -23.48 0.92
N GLN A 104 -4.34 -22.39 1.37
CA GLN A 104 -3.09 -22.39 2.13
C GLN A 104 -3.17 -21.36 3.27
N TRP A 105 -4.37 -21.10 3.79
CA TRP A 105 -4.53 -20.19 4.92
C TRP A 105 -3.79 -20.75 6.12
N ASP A 106 -3.09 -19.88 6.85
CA ASP A 106 -2.32 -20.26 8.01
C ASP A 106 -2.31 -19.14 9.06
N PHE A 107 -2.00 -19.49 10.30
CA PHE A 107 -1.83 -18.56 11.41
C PHE A 107 -0.44 -18.73 12.02
N SER A 108 0.40 -17.71 11.87
CA SER A 108 1.80 -17.79 12.29
C SER A 108 1.97 -17.53 13.79
N LEU A 109 2.37 -18.57 14.53
CA LEU A 109 2.72 -18.45 15.96
C LEU A 109 4.03 -17.68 16.20
N GLY A 110 4.91 -17.57 15.20
CA GLY A 110 6.17 -16.83 15.30
C GLY A 110 6.05 -15.33 14.98
N ARG A 111 4.93 -14.89 14.40
CA ARG A 111 4.70 -13.50 13.97
C ARG A 111 3.33 -13.05 14.45
N LEU A 112 3.17 -13.05 15.76
CA LEU A 112 1.87 -12.76 16.38
C LEU A 112 1.45 -11.30 16.22
N ASN A 113 2.37 -10.36 15.97
CA ASN A 113 2.06 -8.93 15.82
C ASN A 113 1.17 -8.37 16.97
N LEU A 114 1.33 -8.86 18.20
CA LEU A 114 0.50 -8.46 19.36
C LEU A 114 0.59 -6.96 19.64
N HIS A 115 1.75 -6.36 19.39
CA HIS A 115 1.98 -4.92 19.52
C HIS A 115 0.99 -4.11 18.68
N VAL A 116 0.58 -4.60 17.50
CA VAL A 116 -0.42 -3.93 16.64
C VAL A 116 -1.76 -3.83 17.37
N ALA A 117 -2.18 -4.91 18.05
CA ALA A 117 -3.43 -4.93 18.79
C ALA A 117 -3.37 -4.00 20.01
N HIS A 118 -2.26 -4.00 20.76
CA HIS A 118 -2.07 -3.08 21.88
C HIS A 118 -2.04 -1.60 21.43
N MET A 119 -1.32 -1.28 20.34
CA MET A 119 -1.29 0.08 19.81
C MET A 119 -2.67 0.55 19.35
N ALA A 120 -3.44 -0.33 18.69
CA ALA A 120 -4.81 -0.02 18.29
C ALA A 120 -5.72 0.21 19.51
N ALA A 121 -5.62 -0.64 20.52
CA ALA A 121 -6.47 -0.60 21.71
C ALA A 121 -6.18 0.62 22.59
N ASN A 122 -4.90 0.99 22.72
CA ASN A 122 -4.41 2.10 23.54
C ASN A 122 -4.46 3.47 22.85
N SER A 123 -4.72 3.51 21.55
CA SER A 123 -4.97 4.75 20.81
C SER A 123 -6.21 5.48 21.38
N SER A 124 -6.12 6.80 21.52
CA SER A 124 -7.19 7.68 22.06
C SER A 124 -8.53 7.46 21.36
N SER A 125 -8.49 7.12 20.08
CA SER A 125 -9.64 6.94 19.21
C SER A 125 -9.97 5.46 18.92
N GLY A 126 -9.21 4.52 19.50
CA GLY A 126 -9.44 3.08 19.37
C GLY A 126 -9.16 2.51 17.99
N GLY A 127 -8.00 2.82 17.41
CA GLY A 127 -7.60 2.21 16.15
C GLY A 127 -6.14 2.43 15.76
N VAL A 128 -5.73 1.71 14.72
CA VAL A 128 -4.39 1.73 14.10
C VAL A 128 -4.52 1.73 12.59
N VAL A 129 -3.57 2.35 11.90
CA VAL A 129 -3.47 2.34 10.44
C VAL A 129 -2.40 1.35 10.02
N LEU A 130 -2.75 0.39 9.17
CA LEU A 130 -1.84 -0.57 8.54
C LEU A 130 -1.74 -0.27 7.05
N VAL A 131 -0.55 0.04 6.57
CA VAL A 131 -0.29 0.33 5.15
C VAL A 131 0.44 -0.83 4.50
N ASP A 132 -0.08 -1.27 3.37
CA ASP A 132 0.56 -2.25 2.49
C ASP A 132 0.15 -2.00 1.02
N CYS A 133 0.66 -2.77 0.08
CA CYS A 133 0.21 -2.71 -1.31
C CYS A 133 0.30 -4.08 -1.99
N THR A 134 -0.13 -4.14 -3.26
CA THR A 134 0.02 -5.35 -4.08
C THR A 134 0.34 -4.98 -5.52
N GLY A 135 1.38 -5.61 -6.10
CA GLY A 135 1.69 -5.52 -7.52
C GLY A 135 0.74 -6.33 -8.41
N ASN A 136 -0.19 -7.10 -7.81
CA ASN A 136 -1.12 -7.93 -8.55
C ASN A 136 -2.24 -7.09 -9.19
N ARG A 137 -2.20 -6.96 -10.52
CA ARG A 137 -3.15 -6.18 -11.33
C ARG A 137 -4.62 -6.60 -11.25
N LYS A 138 -4.92 -7.73 -10.60
CA LYS A 138 -6.30 -8.23 -10.39
C LYS A 138 -6.79 -8.03 -8.97
N LYS A 139 -5.92 -7.63 -8.04
CA LYS A 139 -6.24 -7.49 -6.62
C LYS A 139 -6.13 -6.03 -6.20
N THR A 140 -7.16 -5.57 -5.51
CA THR A 140 -7.17 -4.24 -4.89
C THR A 140 -6.38 -4.23 -3.57
N PHE A 141 -6.43 -5.33 -2.83
CA PHE A 141 -5.75 -5.51 -1.55
C PHE A 141 -4.78 -6.69 -1.64
N PRO A 142 -3.60 -6.61 -1.01
CA PRO A 142 -2.79 -7.79 -0.80
C PRO A 142 -3.52 -8.80 0.10
N ASP A 143 -3.12 -10.07 0.01
CA ASP A 143 -3.70 -11.13 0.86
C ASP A 143 -3.37 -10.92 2.35
N SER A 144 -2.26 -10.21 2.65
CA SER A 144 -1.89 -9.77 4.00
C SER A 144 -3.01 -8.95 4.64
N LEU A 145 -3.51 -7.93 3.95
CA LEU A 145 -4.59 -7.07 4.45
C LEU A 145 -5.98 -7.68 4.30
N SER A 146 -6.24 -8.41 3.21
CA SER A 146 -7.59 -8.90 2.89
C SER A 146 -7.98 -10.20 3.59
N LYS A 147 -7.00 -11.00 4.05
CA LYS A 147 -7.23 -12.31 4.67
C LYS A 147 -6.36 -12.54 5.91
N THR A 148 -5.05 -12.32 5.85
CA THR A 148 -4.15 -12.59 6.98
C THR A 148 -4.52 -11.75 8.21
N VAL A 149 -4.71 -10.43 8.05
CA VAL A 149 -5.15 -9.53 9.14
C VAL A 149 -6.53 -9.95 9.70
N PRO A 150 -7.55 -10.23 8.87
CA PRO A 150 -8.81 -10.80 9.35
C PRO A 150 -8.72 -12.09 10.15
N ILE A 151 -7.96 -13.06 9.66
CA ILE A 151 -7.72 -14.33 10.35
C ILE A 151 -7.05 -14.03 11.69
N TRP A 152 -6.01 -13.19 11.68
CA TRP A 152 -5.31 -12.77 12.87
C TRP A 152 -6.22 -12.11 13.91
N SER A 153 -7.03 -11.13 13.51
CA SER A 153 -7.99 -10.46 14.40
C SER A 153 -9.00 -11.45 14.97
N ALA A 154 -9.53 -12.37 14.17
CA ALA A 154 -10.48 -13.37 14.63
C ALA A 154 -9.87 -14.35 15.64
N VAL A 155 -8.65 -14.83 15.38
CA VAL A 155 -7.94 -15.73 16.31
C VAL A 155 -7.65 -15.02 17.64
N LEU A 156 -7.06 -13.81 17.60
CA LEU A 156 -6.78 -13.05 18.83
C LEU A 156 -8.05 -12.79 19.62
N GLN A 157 -9.10 -12.31 18.96
CA GLN A 157 -10.37 -12.00 19.61
C GLN A 157 -10.99 -13.25 20.27
N SER A 158 -10.86 -14.42 19.65
CA SER A 158 -11.39 -15.68 20.18
C SER A 158 -10.58 -16.25 21.35
N VAL A 159 -9.31 -15.86 21.48
CA VAL A 159 -8.48 -16.21 22.65
C VAL A 159 -8.81 -15.32 23.84
N VAL A 160 -9.05 -14.02 23.61
CA VAL A 160 -9.27 -13.04 24.69
C VAL A 160 -10.75 -12.83 25.07
N ALA A 161 -11.70 -13.46 24.38
CA ALA A 161 -13.13 -13.42 24.73
C ALA A 161 -13.50 -14.64 25.60
N PRO A 162 -13.57 -14.51 26.93
CA PRO A 162 -13.77 -15.66 27.83
C PRO A 162 -15.20 -16.22 27.83
N ASP A 163 -16.22 -15.41 27.48
CA ASP A 163 -17.64 -15.77 27.66
C ASP A 163 -18.37 -16.19 26.36
N MET A 164 -17.66 -16.31 25.24
CA MET A 164 -18.22 -16.78 23.98
C MET A 164 -17.66 -18.17 23.67
N ASP A 165 -18.55 -19.13 23.40
CA ASP A 165 -18.12 -20.42 22.84
C ASP A 165 -17.26 -20.17 21.59
N ALA A 166 -16.15 -20.90 21.47
CA ALA A 166 -15.14 -20.66 20.44
C ALA A 166 -15.75 -20.71 19.03
N CYS A 167 -16.74 -21.57 18.81
CA CYS A 167 -17.46 -21.66 17.53
C CYS A 167 -18.31 -20.41 17.25
N SER A 168 -18.98 -19.86 18.26
CA SER A 168 -19.81 -18.65 18.17
C SER A 168 -18.99 -17.35 18.09
N ALA A 169 -17.84 -17.32 18.77
CA ALA A 169 -16.83 -16.26 18.64
C ALA A 169 -16.28 -16.17 17.21
N VAL A 170 -15.92 -17.32 16.65
CA VAL A 170 -15.34 -17.43 15.31
C VAL A 170 -16.27 -16.91 14.22
N ASP A 171 -17.58 -17.19 14.32
CA ASP A 171 -18.59 -16.65 13.41
C ASP A 171 -18.70 -15.11 13.49
N ALA A 172 -18.55 -14.57 14.71
CA ALA A 172 -18.71 -13.14 14.98
C ALA A 172 -17.50 -12.28 14.57
N PHE A 173 -16.28 -12.82 14.64
CA PHE A 173 -15.05 -12.02 14.57
C PHE A 173 -14.30 -12.06 13.23
N LEU A 174 -14.53 -13.08 12.39
CA LEU A 174 -13.95 -13.08 11.05
C LEU A 174 -14.64 -12.01 10.19
N HIS A 175 -13.91 -11.07 9.62
CA HIS A 175 -14.45 -10.05 8.72
C HIS A 175 -13.59 -9.97 7.46
N LEU A 176 -14.19 -10.12 6.28
CA LEU A 176 -13.48 -10.11 4.99
C LEU A 176 -14.12 -9.08 4.06
N ARG A 177 -13.35 -8.32 3.28
CA ARG A 177 -13.93 -7.41 2.25
C ARG A 177 -14.11 -8.10 0.90
N THR A 178 -13.04 -8.72 0.38
CA THR A 178 -12.99 -9.20 -1.01
C THR A 178 -13.02 -10.72 -1.16
N ALA A 179 -12.89 -11.48 -0.06
CA ALA A 179 -12.76 -12.94 -0.05
C ALA A 179 -13.94 -13.66 0.60
N GLN A 180 -15.15 -13.11 0.50
CA GLN A 180 -16.33 -13.64 1.20
C GLN A 180 -16.68 -15.09 0.82
N ALA A 181 -16.42 -15.50 -0.42
CA ALA A 181 -16.63 -16.87 -0.85
C ALA A 181 -15.67 -17.88 -0.17
N GLU A 182 -14.52 -17.43 0.32
CA GLU A 182 -13.54 -18.25 1.04
C GLU A 182 -13.84 -18.33 2.55
N ARG A 183 -14.74 -17.46 3.05
CA ARG A 183 -15.08 -17.36 4.48
C ARG A 183 -15.41 -18.71 5.11
N PRO A 184 -16.30 -19.55 4.55
CA PRO A 184 -16.71 -20.79 5.22
C PRO A 184 -15.57 -21.78 5.38
N ASP A 185 -14.59 -21.78 4.47
CA ASP A 185 -13.46 -22.68 4.53
C ASP A 185 -12.39 -22.19 5.50
N ILE A 186 -12.12 -20.88 5.54
CA ILE A 186 -11.27 -20.25 6.55
C ILE A 186 -11.83 -20.49 7.95
N GLN A 187 -13.15 -20.37 8.09
CA GLN A 187 -13.82 -20.49 9.38
C GLN A 187 -13.66 -21.87 10.02
N LYS A 188 -13.64 -22.94 9.21
CA LYS A 188 -13.42 -24.31 9.68
C LYS A 188 -12.03 -24.50 10.31
N LEU A 189 -11.04 -23.68 9.93
CA LEU A 189 -9.66 -23.76 10.40
C LEU A 189 -9.42 -22.94 11.68
N LEU A 190 -10.26 -21.95 11.97
CA LEU A 190 -10.08 -21.04 13.10
C LEU A 190 -9.99 -21.75 14.47
N PRO A 191 -10.83 -22.75 14.81
CA PRO A 191 -10.73 -23.43 16.11
C PRO A 191 -9.34 -24.05 16.36
N GLU A 192 -8.75 -24.64 15.31
CA GLU A 192 -7.41 -25.23 15.41
C GLU A 192 -6.34 -24.16 15.70
N TRP A 193 -6.42 -23.00 15.07
CA TRP A 193 -5.48 -21.90 15.32
C TRP A 193 -5.67 -21.26 16.70
N VAL A 194 -6.91 -21.15 17.17
CA VAL A 194 -7.23 -20.67 18.52
C VAL A 194 -6.64 -21.62 19.56
N ASP A 195 -6.84 -22.93 19.41
CA ASP A 195 -6.28 -23.93 20.33
C ASP A 195 -4.75 -23.95 20.31
N LYS A 196 -4.13 -23.77 19.13
CA LYS A 196 -2.68 -23.63 19.01
C LYS A 196 -2.19 -22.38 19.75
N LEU A 197 -2.85 -21.24 19.57
CA LEU A 197 -2.45 -19.98 20.21
C LEU A 197 -2.62 -20.05 21.73
N ARG A 198 -3.73 -20.59 22.25
CA ARG A 198 -3.95 -20.76 23.70
C ARG A 198 -2.86 -21.57 24.40
N LYS A 199 -2.24 -22.53 23.69
CA LYS A 199 -1.16 -23.36 24.23
C LYS A 199 0.19 -22.63 24.33
N VAL A 200 0.39 -21.58 23.54
CA VAL A 200 1.70 -20.90 23.42
C VAL A 200 1.68 -19.47 23.96
N LEU A 201 0.53 -18.79 23.94
CA LEU A 201 0.38 -17.43 24.44
C LEU A 201 0.33 -17.45 25.97
N PRO A 202 1.24 -16.74 26.67
CA PRO A 202 1.17 -16.62 28.12
C PRO A 202 -0.16 -16.02 28.57
N GLU A 203 -0.72 -16.55 29.66
CA GLU A 203 -1.99 -16.05 30.22
C GLU A 203 -1.91 -14.56 30.59
N THR A 204 -0.75 -14.08 31.02
CA THR A 204 -0.48 -12.66 31.29
C THR A 204 -0.65 -11.81 30.03
N GLU A 205 -0.09 -12.23 28.89
CA GLU A 205 -0.22 -11.50 27.62
C GLU A 205 -1.67 -11.50 27.12
N ALA A 206 -2.37 -12.63 27.27
CA ALA A 206 -3.79 -12.73 26.93
C ALA A 206 -4.65 -11.79 27.77
N SER A 207 -4.40 -11.72 29.09
CA SER A 207 -5.09 -10.82 30.01
C SER A 207 -4.79 -9.36 29.70
N GLU A 208 -3.53 -8.99 29.48
CA GLU A 208 -3.13 -7.63 29.13
C GLU A 208 -3.81 -7.15 27.84
N LEU A 209 -3.92 -8.03 26.84
CA LEU A 209 -4.63 -7.71 25.61
C LEU A 209 -6.13 -7.57 25.84
N ALA A 210 -6.75 -8.46 26.62
CA ALA A 210 -8.17 -8.37 26.98
C ALA A 210 -8.49 -7.04 27.70
N ASP A 211 -7.65 -6.67 28.67
CA ASP A 211 -7.76 -5.42 29.44
C ASP A 211 -7.59 -4.20 28.55
N ALA A 212 -6.63 -4.22 27.63
CA ALA A 212 -6.43 -3.14 26.66
C ALA A 212 -7.65 -2.94 25.76
N LEU A 213 -8.27 -4.03 25.30
CA LEU A 213 -9.45 -4.00 24.44
C LEU A 213 -10.71 -3.49 25.16
N LYS A 214 -10.79 -3.61 26.49
CA LYS A 214 -11.92 -3.15 27.32
C LYS A 214 -13.26 -3.71 26.84
N GLY A 215 -13.28 -4.99 26.45
CA GLY A 215 -14.46 -5.69 25.92
C GLY A 215 -14.87 -5.28 24.50
N ARG A 216 -14.15 -4.38 23.83
CA ARG A 216 -14.36 -4.07 22.40
C ARG A 216 -13.70 -5.12 21.52
N SER A 217 -14.29 -5.42 20.36
CA SER A 217 -13.69 -6.36 19.44
C SER A 217 -12.73 -5.71 18.44
N LEU A 218 -11.68 -6.45 18.05
CA LEU A 218 -10.82 -6.09 16.93
C LEU A 218 -11.61 -6.17 15.61
N ARG A 219 -11.59 -5.08 14.83
CA ARG A 219 -12.35 -4.98 13.58
C ARG A 219 -11.47 -4.46 12.44
N PRO A 220 -11.09 -5.33 11.50
CA PRO A 220 -10.49 -4.88 10.24
C PRO A 220 -11.45 -4.00 9.44
N PHE A 221 -10.93 -2.94 8.85
CA PHE A 221 -11.63 -2.03 7.94
C PHE A 221 -10.68 -1.66 6.79
N TRP A 222 -11.17 -1.44 5.57
CA TRP A 222 -10.30 -1.38 4.38
C TRP A 222 -10.53 -0.15 3.53
N VAL A 223 -9.42 0.44 3.05
CA VAL A 223 -9.42 1.63 2.19
C VAL A 223 -8.48 1.42 1.03
N CYS A 224 -8.88 1.82 -0.17
CA CYS A 224 -8.02 1.87 -1.35
C CYS A 224 -8.35 3.09 -2.23
N PRO A 225 -7.52 3.42 -3.23
CA PRO A 225 -7.68 4.64 -4.03
C PRO A 225 -8.98 4.75 -4.83
N SER A 226 -9.70 3.65 -5.03
CA SER A 226 -10.99 3.66 -5.74
C SER A 226 -12.19 3.90 -4.82
N ASP A 227 -11.98 3.99 -3.52
CA ASP A 227 -13.07 4.15 -2.54
C ASP A 227 -13.50 5.62 -2.40
N ASP A 228 -14.78 5.82 -2.10
CA ASP A 228 -15.31 7.11 -1.65
C ASP A 228 -14.96 7.32 -0.17
N LEU A 229 -13.95 8.17 0.09
CA LEU A 229 -13.47 8.43 1.43
C LEU A 229 -14.49 9.15 2.32
N LEU A 230 -15.44 9.89 1.75
CA LEU A 230 -16.48 10.57 2.54
C LEU A 230 -17.46 9.55 3.09
N GLN A 231 -17.92 8.61 2.25
CA GLN A 231 -18.77 7.51 2.69
C GLN A 231 -18.05 6.62 3.71
N LEU A 232 -16.79 6.25 3.44
CA LEU A 232 -16.02 5.41 4.36
C LEU A 232 -15.78 6.06 5.72
N LYS A 233 -15.69 7.40 5.78
CA LYS A 233 -15.56 8.11 7.05
C LYS A 233 -16.78 7.88 7.95
N GLU A 234 -17.99 7.98 7.40
CA GLU A 234 -19.22 7.74 8.17
C GLU A 234 -19.30 6.30 8.68
N GLU A 235 -18.94 5.33 7.83
CA GLU A 235 -18.87 3.91 8.22
C GLU A 235 -17.82 3.66 9.31
N LEU A 236 -16.65 4.29 9.20
CA LEU A 236 -15.57 4.20 10.18
C LEU A 236 -15.99 4.80 11.53
N ASP A 237 -16.66 5.95 11.51
CA ASP A 237 -17.19 6.63 12.70
C ASP A 237 -18.17 5.73 13.47
N ALA A 238 -19.04 5.02 12.76
CA ALA A 238 -19.97 4.06 13.36
C ALA A 238 -19.26 2.83 13.95
N LEU A 239 -18.19 2.35 13.30
CA LEU A 239 -17.43 1.19 13.75
C LEU A 239 -16.58 1.49 14.99
N ARG A 240 -15.86 2.62 15.02
CA ARG A 240 -14.97 2.97 16.14
C ARG A 240 -15.71 3.21 17.46
N ALA A 241 -17.01 3.49 17.41
CA ALA A 241 -17.85 3.59 18.60
C ALA A 241 -18.01 2.25 19.35
N LYS A 242 -17.80 1.11 18.67
CA LYS A 242 -18.04 -0.24 19.22
C LYS A 242 -16.81 -1.14 19.18
N HIS A 243 -15.85 -0.83 18.33
CA HIS A 243 -14.75 -1.71 17.99
C HIS A 243 -13.41 -0.99 18.11
N VAL A 244 -12.35 -1.78 18.29
CA VAL A 244 -10.97 -1.34 18.06
C VAL A 244 -10.64 -1.61 16.60
N VAL A 245 -10.40 -0.57 15.81
CA VAL A 245 -10.33 -0.68 14.35
C VAL A 245 -8.90 -0.89 13.86
N ILE A 246 -8.74 -1.86 12.96
CA ILE A 246 -7.50 -2.08 12.20
C ILE A 246 -7.72 -1.56 10.78
N LEU A 247 -7.34 -0.31 10.52
CA LEU A 247 -7.54 0.35 9.23
C LEU A 247 -6.48 -0.11 8.22
N CYS A 248 -6.85 -1.03 7.36
CA CYS A 248 -6.03 -1.62 6.31
C CYS A 248 -6.08 -0.77 5.03
N ILE A 249 -5.04 0.03 4.79
CA ILE A 249 -4.89 0.83 3.58
C ILE A 249 -4.06 0.07 2.55
N SER A 250 -4.66 -0.24 1.40
CA SER A 250 -3.90 -0.63 0.21
C SER A 250 -3.50 0.63 -0.54
N ALA A 251 -2.21 0.94 -0.58
CA ALA A 251 -1.72 2.23 -1.09
C ALA A 251 -1.93 2.41 -2.60
N SER A 252 -1.77 1.34 -3.37
CA SER A 252 -1.76 1.41 -4.84
C SER A 252 -3.13 1.21 -5.47
N LYS A 253 -3.39 1.97 -6.55
CA LYS A 253 -4.59 1.79 -7.39
C LYS A 253 -4.42 0.63 -8.36
N VAL A 254 -5.53 -0.02 -8.70
CA VAL A 254 -5.54 -1.08 -9.71
C VAL A 254 -5.55 -0.46 -11.11
N VAL A 255 -4.54 -0.76 -11.93
CA VAL A 255 -4.46 -0.24 -13.31
C VAL A 255 -4.35 -1.36 -14.35
N ALA A 256 -5.18 -1.27 -15.39
CA ALA A 256 -5.14 -2.14 -16.56
C ALA A 256 -4.05 -1.68 -17.55
N GLY A 257 -2.79 -1.76 -17.15
CA GLY A 257 -1.64 -1.43 -17.99
C GLY A 257 -1.38 0.08 -18.09
N SER A 258 -0.29 0.52 -17.45
CA SER A 258 0.23 1.88 -17.56
C SER A 258 1.71 1.84 -17.95
N THR A 259 2.15 2.85 -18.71
CA THR A 259 3.55 3.03 -19.11
C THR A 259 4.33 3.90 -18.14
N SER A 260 3.65 4.70 -17.31
CA SER A 260 4.26 5.65 -16.37
C SER A 260 4.03 5.26 -14.90
N TYR A 261 2.83 4.77 -14.57
CA TYR A 261 2.47 4.36 -13.22
C TYR A 261 2.67 2.85 -13.02
N ILE A 262 3.18 2.48 -11.85
CA ILE A 262 3.46 1.10 -11.47
C ILE A 262 2.65 0.81 -10.21
N GLN A 263 1.54 0.08 -10.38
CA GLN A 263 0.80 -0.48 -9.26
C GLN A 263 1.74 -1.33 -8.40
N GLY A 264 1.73 -1.11 -7.09
CA GLY A 264 2.52 -1.88 -6.14
C GLY A 264 4.02 -1.71 -6.35
N ALA A 265 4.48 -0.51 -6.73
CA ALA A 265 5.90 -0.23 -7.00
C ALA A 265 6.86 -0.68 -5.88
N GLY A 266 6.43 -0.62 -4.61
CA GLY A 266 7.21 -1.10 -3.45
C GLY A 266 7.13 -2.60 -3.18
N ASP A 267 6.21 -3.34 -3.83
CA ASP A 267 6.05 -4.79 -3.65
C ASP A 267 7.16 -5.58 -4.38
N ASP A 268 7.73 -5.02 -5.45
CA ASP A 268 8.76 -5.64 -6.29
C ASP A 268 10.13 -4.96 -6.15
N GLU A 269 10.49 -4.56 -4.92
CA GLU A 269 11.77 -3.87 -4.64
C GLU A 269 13.01 -4.67 -5.08
N GLU A 270 12.90 -6.01 -5.10
CA GLU A 270 13.97 -6.91 -5.53
C GLU A 270 14.32 -6.74 -7.01
N ALA A 271 13.34 -6.36 -7.86
CA ALA A 271 13.52 -6.21 -9.29
C ALA A 271 14.13 -4.86 -9.72
N TRP A 272 14.06 -3.81 -8.88
CA TRP A 272 14.51 -2.46 -9.28
C TRP A 272 15.35 -1.73 -8.23
N ALA A 273 14.99 -1.79 -6.95
CA ALA A 273 15.63 -0.99 -5.90
C ALA A 273 16.87 -1.67 -5.32
N ARG A 274 16.82 -3.00 -5.15
CA ARG A 274 17.87 -3.78 -4.47
C ARG A 274 19.24 -3.65 -5.12
N GLN A 275 19.31 -3.69 -6.45
CA GLN A 275 20.57 -3.55 -7.20
C GLN A 275 21.17 -2.15 -7.06
N LEU A 276 20.33 -1.13 -6.84
CA LEU A 276 20.76 0.24 -6.61
C LEU A 276 21.10 0.51 -5.15
N GLY A 277 20.89 -0.43 -4.23
CA GLY A 277 21.10 -0.21 -2.79
C GLY A 277 20.10 0.75 -2.15
N LEU A 278 18.98 1.03 -2.84
CA LEU A 278 17.94 1.92 -2.35
C LEU A 278 16.98 1.16 -1.44
N SER A 279 16.81 1.64 -0.21
CA SER A 279 15.83 1.16 0.75
C SER A 279 14.72 2.19 0.95
N PRO A 280 13.55 1.82 1.52
CA PRO A 280 12.49 2.78 1.84
C PRO A 280 12.99 3.96 2.67
N ALA A 281 13.80 3.69 3.70
CA ALA A 281 14.35 4.73 4.57
C ALA A 281 15.22 5.73 3.80
N ARG A 282 16.10 5.23 2.92
CA ARG A 282 16.98 6.07 2.09
C ARG A 282 16.20 6.85 1.03
N PHE A 283 15.16 6.24 0.46
CA PHE A 283 14.26 6.94 -0.44
C PHE A 283 13.61 8.13 0.26
N TRP A 284 13.06 7.93 1.46
CA TRP A 284 12.41 9.00 2.22
C TRP A 284 13.39 10.05 2.75
N GLN A 285 14.60 9.66 3.13
CA GLN A 285 15.67 10.59 3.52
C GLN A 285 16.02 11.58 2.40
N HIS A 286 16.01 11.12 1.15
CA HIS A 286 16.40 11.91 -0.02
C HIS A 286 15.24 12.19 -0.99
N ALA A 287 14.00 12.11 -0.50
CA ALA A 287 12.80 12.11 -1.35
C ALA A 287 12.73 13.33 -2.27
N ASP A 288 13.00 14.53 -1.76
CA ASP A 288 12.94 15.77 -2.54
C ASP A 288 13.87 15.74 -3.75
N VAL A 289 15.13 15.33 -3.54
CA VAL A 289 16.16 15.26 -4.59
C VAL A 289 15.82 14.17 -5.60
N LEU A 290 15.46 12.98 -5.12
CA LEU A 290 15.14 11.82 -5.95
C LEU A 290 13.90 12.06 -6.82
N LEU A 291 12.85 12.66 -6.25
CA LEU A 291 11.61 12.94 -6.98
C LEU A 291 11.78 14.09 -7.97
N GLU A 292 12.60 15.09 -7.67
CA GLU A 292 12.95 16.13 -8.64
C GLU A 292 13.78 15.57 -9.81
N ALA A 293 14.76 14.70 -9.53
CA ALA A 293 15.51 14.01 -10.56
C ALA A 293 14.58 13.14 -11.43
N ALA A 294 13.66 12.40 -10.80
CA ALA A 294 12.68 11.57 -11.51
C ALA A 294 11.76 12.36 -12.43
N ARG A 295 11.39 13.60 -12.08
CA ARG A 295 10.57 14.48 -12.92
C ARG A 295 11.36 15.19 -14.02
N SER A 296 12.55 15.69 -13.69
CA SER A 296 13.31 16.58 -14.58
C SER A 296 14.23 15.82 -15.53
N LYS A 297 14.83 14.72 -15.07
CA LYS A 297 15.82 13.92 -15.80
C LYS A 297 15.71 12.42 -15.45
N PRO A 298 14.64 11.75 -15.90
CA PRO A 298 14.36 10.35 -15.55
C PRO A 298 15.53 9.38 -15.82
N GLN A 299 16.34 9.66 -16.85
CA GLN A 299 17.49 8.85 -17.25
C GLN A 299 18.72 8.98 -16.34
N GLU A 300 18.79 10.02 -15.50
CA GLU A 300 19.92 10.27 -14.58
C GLU A 300 19.63 9.77 -13.15
N VAL A 301 18.41 9.29 -12.87
CA VAL A 301 17.96 8.91 -11.51
C VAL A 301 18.87 7.86 -10.86
N ASP A 302 19.27 6.82 -11.59
CA ASP A 302 20.12 5.76 -11.04
C ASP A 302 21.49 6.31 -10.60
N ALA A 303 22.06 7.23 -11.38
CA ALA A 303 23.31 7.90 -11.03
C ALA A 303 23.15 8.82 -9.81
N VAL A 304 22.00 9.51 -9.69
CA VAL A 304 21.67 10.32 -8.51
C VAL A 304 21.56 9.44 -7.26
N ILE A 305 20.90 8.27 -7.36
CA ILE A 305 20.82 7.32 -6.25
C ILE A 305 22.21 6.89 -5.81
N GLN A 306 23.07 6.43 -6.73
CA GLN A 306 24.43 6.00 -6.39
C GLN A 306 25.23 7.12 -5.71
N ALA A 307 25.18 8.34 -6.24
CA ALA A 307 25.87 9.49 -5.64
C ALA A 307 25.40 9.79 -4.21
N LEU A 308 24.10 9.71 -3.92
CA LEU A 308 23.56 9.93 -2.58
C LEU A 308 24.01 8.82 -1.60
N LEU A 309 24.03 7.57 -2.05
CA LEU A 309 24.46 6.44 -1.22
C LEU A 309 25.96 6.49 -0.88
N GLU A 310 26.79 6.99 -1.80
CA GLU A 310 28.22 7.22 -1.53
C GLU A 310 28.45 8.30 -0.47
N VAL A 311 27.60 9.32 -0.40
CA VAL A 311 27.66 10.36 0.62
C VAL A 311 27.23 9.80 1.97
N ASP A 312 26.09 9.11 2.03
CA ASP A 312 25.60 8.47 3.27
C ASP A 312 26.61 7.47 3.85
N GLY A 313 27.34 6.75 2.99
CA GLY A 313 28.38 5.80 3.41
C GLY A 313 29.60 6.45 4.07
N LYS A 314 29.91 7.70 3.72
CA LYS A 314 31.05 8.46 4.29
C LYS A 314 30.68 9.11 5.62
N ASP A 315 29.44 9.58 5.77
CA ASP A 315 28.98 10.15 7.04
C ASP A 315 28.90 9.12 8.18
N GLY A 316 28.79 7.82 7.86
CA GLY A 316 28.84 6.73 8.84
C GLY A 316 30.24 6.36 9.37
N THR A 317 31.33 6.89 8.80
CA THR A 317 32.72 6.52 9.16
C THR A 317 33.56 7.63 9.80
N THR A 318 33.02 8.84 9.93
CA THR A 318 33.74 9.98 10.54
C THR A 318 32.79 10.82 11.39
N GLN A 319 32.60 10.42 12.66
CA GLN A 319 32.20 11.36 13.71
C GLN A 319 33.46 12.06 14.21
N ASP A 320 34.01 12.96 13.38
CA ASP A 320 34.83 14.11 13.78
C ASP A 320 35.13 14.89 12.49
N GLU A 321 34.87 16.19 12.52
CA GLU A 321 34.96 17.18 11.42
C GLU A 321 33.70 17.45 10.57
N ALA A 322 32.76 18.21 11.15
CA ALA A 322 31.92 19.13 10.38
C ALA A 322 32.64 20.50 10.29
N PRO A 323 33.01 20.96 9.09
CA PRO A 323 32.15 21.95 8.40
C PRO A 323 32.10 21.83 6.85
N GLN A 324 32.45 20.69 6.23
CA GLN A 324 32.44 20.57 4.76
C GLN A 324 31.12 20.05 4.13
N MET A 325 30.17 19.56 4.95
CA MET A 325 28.93 18.94 4.46
C MET A 325 27.96 19.90 3.75
N ASP A 326 27.95 21.18 4.14
CA ASP A 326 27.01 22.15 3.58
C ASP A 326 27.39 22.57 2.13
N GLN A 327 28.66 22.42 1.71
CA GLN A 327 29.08 22.81 0.36
C GLN A 327 28.81 21.74 -0.71
N LEU A 328 28.83 20.45 -0.37
CA LEU A 328 28.63 19.36 -1.33
C LEU A 328 27.14 19.14 -1.62
N VAL A 329 26.29 19.21 -0.58
CA VAL A 329 24.83 19.20 -0.72
C VAL A 329 24.36 20.49 -1.43
N ARG A 330 24.90 21.67 -1.09
CA ARG A 330 24.64 22.90 -1.88
C ARG A 330 25.24 22.85 -3.28
N GLY A 331 26.27 22.04 -3.54
CA GLY A 331 26.84 21.81 -4.87
C GLY A 331 25.94 20.95 -5.75
N LEU A 332 25.38 19.87 -5.19
CA LEU A 332 24.40 19.00 -5.85
C LEU A 332 23.04 19.69 -6.03
N VAL A 333 22.52 20.34 -4.99
CA VAL A 333 21.33 21.21 -5.05
C VAL A 333 21.58 22.41 -5.96
N GLY A 334 22.80 22.96 -5.97
CA GLY A 334 23.24 24.04 -6.84
C GLY A 334 23.34 23.62 -8.30
N LEU A 335 23.76 22.39 -8.62
CA LEU A 335 23.72 21.84 -9.98
C LEU A 335 22.28 21.69 -10.48
N VAL A 336 21.34 21.32 -9.59
CA VAL A 336 19.90 21.21 -9.89
C VAL A 336 19.25 22.60 -10.04
N LEU A 337 19.58 23.57 -9.18
CA LEU A 337 19.09 24.96 -9.25
C LEU A 337 19.72 25.77 -10.41
N HIS A 338 21.00 25.57 -10.73
CA HIS A 338 21.65 26.16 -11.90
C HIS A 338 21.06 25.62 -13.22
N TRP A 339 20.47 24.42 -13.18
CA TRP A 339 19.70 23.84 -14.30
C TRP A 339 18.31 24.47 -14.47
N ARG A 340 17.62 24.86 -13.38
CA ARG A 340 16.36 25.64 -13.43
C ARG A 340 16.50 26.97 -14.18
N HIS A 341 17.67 27.60 -14.13
CA HIS A 341 17.90 28.90 -14.79
C HIS A 341 18.20 28.79 -16.30
N ARG A 342 18.69 27.63 -16.79
CA ARG A 342 19.01 27.42 -18.22
C ARG A 342 17.81 26.99 -19.07
N THR A 343 16.78 26.38 -18.48
CA THR A 343 15.55 26.00 -19.19
C THR A 343 14.57 27.17 -19.37
N CYS A 344 14.61 28.18 -18.49
CA CYS A 344 13.80 29.39 -18.65
C CYS A 344 14.30 30.30 -19.81
N HIS A 345 15.61 30.30 -20.09
CA HIS A 345 16.19 31.11 -21.18
C HIS A 345 16.00 30.56 -22.61
N LYS A 346 15.47 29.34 -22.79
CA LYS A 346 15.23 28.76 -24.12
C LYS A 346 13.79 28.87 -24.64
N ARG A 347 12.87 29.52 -23.91
CA ARG A 347 11.46 29.71 -24.34
C ARG A 347 11.05 31.13 -24.71
N PHE A 348 11.96 32.11 -24.78
CA PHE A 348 11.65 33.46 -25.26
C PHE A 348 12.58 33.86 -26.41
N ARG A 349 12.32 33.34 -27.62
CA ARG A 349 12.79 33.95 -28.86
C ARG A 349 11.83 33.63 -30.01
N ILE A 350 10.67 34.28 -30.01
CA ILE A 350 9.83 34.42 -31.22
C ILE A 350 9.52 35.91 -31.41
N ARG A 351 10.21 36.46 -32.43
CA ARG A 351 9.93 37.62 -33.29
C ARG A 351 9.13 38.80 -32.73
N SER A 352 9.84 39.90 -32.48
CA SER A 352 9.33 41.26 -32.69
C SER A 352 9.43 41.63 -34.17
N SER A 353 8.31 41.99 -34.78
CA SER A 353 8.28 42.82 -35.99
C SER A 353 7.30 43.96 -35.72
N ALA A 354 7.82 45.17 -35.87
CA ALA A 354 7.19 46.45 -35.57
C ALA A 354 6.44 46.98 -36.80
N GLU A 355 5.32 47.67 -36.57
CA GLU A 355 4.66 48.71 -37.40
C GLU A 355 3.51 49.28 -36.53
N SER A 356 3.67 50.38 -35.79
CA SER A 356 3.67 51.82 -36.14
C SER A 356 2.28 52.49 -36.08
N LEU A 357 2.20 53.59 -35.29
CA LEU A 357 1.27 54.75 -35.33
C LEU A 357 -0.15 54.53 -34.74
N GLY A 358 -0.71 55.33 -33.80
CA GLY A 358 -0.42 56.66 -33.27
C GLY A 358 -1.29 57.02 -32.03
N PRO A 359 -1.30 58.27 -31.53
CA PRO A 359 -1.46 58.58 -30.09
C PRO A 359 -2.73 59.38 -29.70
N ARG A 360 -2.91 59.54 -28.36
CA ARG A 360 -3.70 60.53 -27.56
C ARG A 360 -4.85 59.87 -26.77
N ARG A 361 -5.26 60.28 -25.55
CA ARG A 361 -4.84 61.21 -24.48
C ARG A 361 -5.86 61.00 -23.32
N ARG A 362 -5.38 61.11 -22.07
CA ARG A 362 -6.05 61.66 -20.85
C ARG A 362 -7.34 61.03 -20.27
N CYS A 363 -7.26 60.66 -18.98
CA CYS A 363 -8.00 61.18 -17.80
C CYS A 363 -7.95 60.09 -16.70
N ALA A 364 -7.09 60.16 -15.68
CA ALA A 364 -7.09 61.04 -14.50
C ALA A 364 -8.35 60.94 -13.61
N GLN A 365 -8.11 60.41 -12.39
CA GLN A 365 -8.80 60.65 -11.12
C GLN A 365 -10.20 60.03 -10.89
N LEU A 366 -10.32 59.21 -9.84
CA LEU A 366 -10.96 59.65 -8.59
C LEU A 366 -10.75 58.67 -7.43
N TRP A 367 -10.66 59.28 -6.26
CA TRP A 367 -10.34 58.76 -4.94
C TRP A 367 -11.53 58.08 -4.23
N ARG A 368 -11.18 57.09 -3.38
CA ARG A 368 -11.66 56.79 -2.00
C ARG A 368 -13.01 57.38 -1.51
N ARG A 369 -13.86 56.50 -0.96
CA ARG A 369 -14.37 56.44 0.45
C ARG A 369 -15.50 55.39 0.53
N ARG A 370 -15.37 54.32 1.33
CA ARG A 370 -15.81 54.14 2.75
C ARG A 370 -17.33 54.16 2.97
N ALA A 371 -17.81 53.01 3.45
CA ALA A 371 -18.90 52.75 4.40
C ALA A 371 -20.32 53.22 4.05
N SER A 372 -21.20 52.24 3.81
CA SER A 372 -22.28 51.81 4.72
C SER A 372 -22.62 50.35 4.45
#